data_AF-A0A7S1UMH4-F1
#
_entry.id   AF-A0A7S1UMH4-F1
#
_cell.length_a   1.000
_cell.length_b   1.000
_cell.length_c   1.000
_cell.angle_alpha   90.00
_cell.angle_beta   90.00
_cell.angle_gamma   90.00
#
_symmetry.space_group_name_H-M   'P 1'
#
loop_
_entity.id
_entity.type
_entity.pdbx_description
1 polymer ?
#
loop_
_entity_poly.entity_id
_entity_poly.type
_entity_poly.pdbx_seq_one_letter_code
_entity_poly.pdbx_strand_id
1 'polypeptide(L)'
;LDSASDLVQMAMEAIYTEYGWGKPQDATGMAERIRMFHWDRLDLATQETAPEPYNKRGARDTGGWTTKRSFDGLVRRLIHAMITQDTFTVVLAGHSAAQGEGNHFRQSYMMQFHQIMRPIFDRLGVKLITRNLSYGGLGTIQTGMGGGDILGQDIDLLLWDAGMTENCCPSHIDLFFRQALLGGNRVPVIWASGPFELLRMMHETFDADVGEFGTGMYGITPVTSDEQAKSEIPYSARYLKCAPEAPAELCTQDRFAAMCWIDRDDGIKPQANQRDRPKGQVKWHPGWRAHQLQGRVIAFAMLEAIEVACNRWMDGTMTGQPLDDSYWHVTDYYENIRNKVREHGMTAGK
;
A
#
# COMPACT_ATOMS: atom_id res chain seq x y z
N LEU A 1 -4.89 -20.71 15.59
CA LEU A 1 -4.22 -19.39 15.63
C LEU A 1 -2.72 -19.55 15.55
N ASP A 2 -2.14 -20.56 16.20
CA ASP A 2 -0.73 -20.94 16.00
C ASP A 2 -0.39 -21.12 14.52
N SER A 3 -1.24 -21.84 13.78
CA SER A 3 -1.11 -22.00 12.32
C SER A 3 -1.23 -20.68 11.51
N ALA A 4 -1.76 -19.62 12.11
CA ALA A 4 -1.90 -18.32 11.45
C ALA A 4 -0.59 -17.52 11.53
N SER A 5 0.11 -17.58 12.66
CA SER A 5 1.45 -16.98 12.79
C SER A 5 2.42 -17.61 11.80
N ASP A 6 2.45 -18.95 11.73
CA ASP A 6 3.27 -19.68 10.76
C ASP A 6 2.94 -19.28 9.31
N LEU A 7 1.65 -19.14 8.98
CA LEU A 7 1.20 -18.73 7.64
C LEU A 7 1.69 -17.31 7.29
N VAL A 8 1.63 -16.38 8.25
CA VAL A 8 2.09 -15.00 8.07
C VAL A 8 3.61 -14.96 7.87
N GLN A 9 4.36 -15.66 8.72
CA GLN A 9 5.82 -15.73 8.61
C GLN A 9 6.26 -16.38 7.30
N MET A 10 5.59 -17.46 6.87
CA MET A 10 5.82 -18.09 5.57
C MET A 10 5.55 -17.12 4.41
N ALA A 11 4.48 -16.31 4.49
CA ALA A 11 4.17 -15.32 3.46
C ALA A 11 5.23 -14.22 3.40
N MET A 12 5.69 -13.72 4.54
CA MET A 12 6.78 -12.74 4.63
C MET A 12 8.09 -13.30 4.08
N GLU A 13 8.44 -14.55 4.42
CA GLU A 13 9.62 -15.24 3.88
C GLU A 13 9.53 -15.46 2.37
N ALA A 14 8.35 -15.81 1.86
CA ALA A 14 8.13 -15.95 0.43
C ALA A 14 8.35 -14.63 -0.32
N ILE A 15 7.90 -13.50 0.25
CA ILE A 15 8.17 -12.17 -0.31
C ILE A 15 9.68 -11.89 -0.31
N TYR A 16 10.40 -12.16 0.79
CA TYR A 16 11.86 -11.98 0.80
C TYR A 16 12.56 -12.83 -0.25
N THR A 17 12.18 -14.10 -0.35
CA THR A 17 12.72 -15.05 -1.32
C THR A 17 12.48 -14.58 -2.75
N GLU A 18 11.30 -14.03 -3.04
CA GLU A 18 10.93 -13.48 -4.35
C GLU A 18 11.94 -12.42 -4.81
N TYR A 19 12.52 -11.62 -3.90
CA TYR A 19 13.49 -10.56 -4.20
C TYR A 19 14.95 -10.95 -3.88
N GLY A 20 15.24 -12.25 -3.75
CA GLY A 20 16.62 -12.74 -3.63
C GLY A 20 17.14 -12.88 -2.20
N TRP A 21 16.32 -12.62 -1.20
CA TRP A 21 16.70 -12.67 0.22
C TRP A 21 16.44 -14.03 0.90
N GLY A 22 16.08 -15.07 0.14
CA GLY A 22 15.73 -16.39 0.69
C GLY A 22 16.93 -17.29 1.05
N LYS A 23 18.16 -16.91 0.67
CA LYS A 23 19.37 -17.64 1.07
C LYS A 23 19.83 -17.17 2.47
N PRO A 24 20.46 -18.03 3.28
CA PRO A 24 21.07 -17.62 4.53
C PRO A 24 22.00 -16.42 4.31
N GLN A 25 21.79 -15.37 5.10
CA GLN A 25 22.58 -14.15 5.07
C GLN A 25 23.51 -14.10 6.29
N ASP A 26 24.61 -13.37 6.17
CA ASP A 26 25.36 -12.94 7.34
C ASP A 26 24.59 -11.83 8.09
N ALA A 27 25.16 -11.31 9.19
CA ALA A 27 24.52 -10.29 9.99
C ALA A 27 24.21 -9.00 9.20
N THR A 28 25.08 -8.64 8.26
CA THR A 28 24.92 -7.45 7.41
C THR A 28 23.80 -7.65 6.39
N GLY A 29 23.79 -8.78 5.67
CA GLY A 29 22.73 -9.12 4.72
C GLY A 29 21.39 -9.30 5.41
N MET A 30 21.34 -9.79 6.65
CA MET A 30 20.10 -9.87 7.43
C MET A 30 19.57 -8.47 7.79
N ALA A 31 20.44 -7.53 8.16
CA ALA A 31 20.04 -6.16 8.42
C ALA A 31 19.50 -5.47 7.15
N GLU A 32 20.14 -5.70 6.01
CA GLU A 32 19.68 -5.16 4.72
C GLU A 32 18.34 -5.77 4.29
N ARG A 33 18.20 -7.08 4.45
CA ARG A 33 16.95 -7.81 4.23
C ARG A 33 15.81 -7.16 5.00
N ILE A 34 15.95 -7.03 6.33
CA ILE A 34 14.89 -6.46 7.18
C ILE A 34 14.51 -5.05 6.71
N ARG A 35 15.49 -4.24 6.29
CA ARG A 35 15.29 -2.85 5.90
C ARG A 35 14.45 -2.68 4.63
N MET A 36 14.46 -3.65 3.71
CA MET A 36 13.75 -3.55 2.42
C MET A 36 12.25 -3.27 2.58
N PHE A 37 11.58 -4.05 3.43
CA PHE A 37 10.15 -3.89 3.69
C PHE A 37 9.86 -3.29 5.07
N HIS A 38 10.88 -2.78 5.76
CA HIS A 38 10.71 -2.18 7.08
C HIS A 38 9.81 -0.94 7.01
N TRP A 39 8.88 -0.86 7.96
CA TRP A 39 8.08 0.32 8.19
C TRP A 39 8.53 1.03 9.47
N ASP A 40 9.03 2.24 9.33
CA ASP A 40 9.44 3.05 10.48
C ASP A 40 8.23 3.38 11.35
N ARG A 41 8.43 3.39 12.67
CA ARG A 41 7.44 3.82 13.68
C ARG A 41 7.86 5.17 14.22
N LEU A 42 7.38 6.24 13.59
CA LEU A 42 7.71 7.61 13.95
C LEU A 42 6.90 8.09 15.16
N ASP A 43 7.50 8.97 15.95
CA ASP A 43 6.81 9.77 16.95
C ASP A 43 6.61 11.19 16.40
N LEU A 44 5.40 11.49 15.93
CA LEU A 44 5.13 12.78 15.30
C LEU A 44 5.11 13.95 16.28
N ALA A 45 4.88 13.70 17.56
CA ALA A 45 4.89 14.75 18.58
C ALA A 45 6.27 15.39 18.77
N THR A 46 7.33 14.66 18.42
CA THR A 46 8.72 15.12 18.49
C THR A 46 9.33 15.42 17.10
N GLN A 47 8.61 15.11 16.02
CA GLN A 47 9.10 15.20 14.64
C GLN A 47 8.43 16.37 13.91
N GLU A 48 9.11 17.53 13.86
CA GLU A 48 8.56 18.72 13.20
C GLU A 48 8.54 18.64 11.67
N THR A 49 9.47 17.90 11.07
CA THR A 49 9.64 17.81 9.61
C THR A 49 9.74 16.35 9.16
N ALA A 50 9.33 16.06 7.93
CA ALA A 50 9.51 14.74 7.33
C ALA A 50 10.95 14.24 7.51
N PRO A 51 11.18 13.00 8.01
CA PRO A 51 12.51 12.41 8.04
C PRO A 51 13.15 12.43 6.65
N GLU A 52 14.48 12.43 6.60
CA GLU A 52 15.24 12.58 5.36
C GLU A 52 14.81 11.61 4.23
N PRO A 53 14.53 10.31 4.50
CA PRO A 53 14.02 9.39 3.48
C PRO A 53 12.62 9.72 2.93
N TYR A 54 11.81 10.49 3.66
CA TYR A 54 10.39 10.73 3.37
C TYR A 54 10.09 12.16 2.92
N ASN A 55 11.08 13.05 2.99
CA ASN A 55 10.95 14.38 2.39
C ASN A 55 10.79 14.27 0.85
N LYS A 56 10.44 15.38 0.18
CA LYS A 56 10.19 15.39 -1.28
C LYS A 56 11.38 14.92 -2.14
N ARG A 57 12.59 14.90 -1.59
CA ARG A 57 13.85 14.51 -2.25
C ARG A 57 14.39 13.18 -1.73
N GLY A 58 13.77 12.58 -0.71
CA GLY A 58 14.18 11.32 -0.11
C GLY A 58 13.90 10.15 -1.05
N ALA A 59 14.71 9.10 -0.93
CA ALA A 59 14.64 7.95 -1.82
C ALA A 59 13.39 7.08 -1.59
N ARG A 60 12.81 7.11 -0.37
CA ARG A 60 11.65 6.27 0.03
C ARG A 60 11.86 4.80 -0.31
N ASP A 61 13.10 4.32 -0.22
CA ASP A 61 13.49 2.98 -0.68
C ASP A 61 12.99 1.85 0.26
N THR A 62 12.51 2.17 1.46
CA THR A 62 12.04 1.21 2.49
C THR A 62 10.56 0.84 2.29
N GLY A 63 9.98 0.12 3.25
CA GLY A 63 8.55 -0.22 3.28
C GLY A 63 7.64 0.98 3.55
N GLY A 64 8.12 2.00 4.26
CA GLY A 64 7.37 3.22 4.53
C GLY A 64 7.46 3.64 5.99
N TRP A 65 6.51 4.45 6.43
CA TRP A 65 6.41 4.87 7.82
C TRP A 65 4.95 4.95 8.28
N THR A 66 4.77 4.82 9.59
CA THR A 66 3.53 5.07 10.30
C THR A 66 3.89 5.52 11.72
N THR A 67 2.91 5.80 12.58
CA THR A 67 3.18 6.02 14.01
C THR A 67 2.82 4.78 14.80
N LYS A 68 3.36 4.64 16.01
CA LYS A 68 2.98 3.54 16.90
C LYS A 68 1.46 3.50 17.12
N ARG A 69 0.85 4.66 17.40
CA ARG A 69 -0.61 4.80 17.59
C ARG A 69 -1.39 4.38 16.34
N SER A 70 -0.96 4.81 15.16
CA SER A 70 -1.63 4.49 13.90
C SER A 70 -1.53 2.99 13.57
N PHE A 71 -0.38 2.38 13.84
CA PHE A 71 -0.19 0.93 13.70
C PHE A 71 -1.04 0.14 14.69
N ASP A 72 -1.11 0.57 15.96
CA ASP A 72 -2.01 -0.03 16.95
C ASP A 72 -3.49 0.10 16.54
N GLY A 73 -3.88 1.21 15.91
CA GLY A 73 -5.19 1.40 15.30
C GLY A 73 -5.47 0.40 14.18
N LEU A 74 -4.51 0.12 13.31
CA LEU A 74 -4.62 -0.92 12.28
C LEU A 74 -4.80 -2.31 12.91
N VAL A 75 -3.97 -2.64 13.89
CA VAL A 75 -4.05 -3.91 14.64
C VAL A 75 -5.43 -4.07 15.29
N ARG A 76 -5.98 -3.02 15.92
CA ARG A 76 -7.32 -3.05 16.53
C ARG A 76 -8.41 -3.39 15.49
N ARG A 77 -8.35 -2.80 14.29
CA ARG A 77 -9.30 -3.08 13.19
C ARG A 77 -9.20 -4.51 12.67
N LEU A 78 -7.98 -5.05 12.60
CA LEU A 78 -7.77 -6.46 12.22
C LEU A 78 -8.36 -7.41 13.26
N ILE A 79 -8.09 -7.18 14.55
CA ILE A 79 -8.66 -7.98 15.63
C ILE A 79 -10.19 -7.88 15.61
N HIS A 80 -10.73 -6.67 15.43
CA HIS A 80 -12.17 -6.46 15.28
C HIS A 80 -12.75 -7.37 14.20
N ALA A 81 -12.22 -7.29 12.97
CA ALA A 81 -12.70 -8.07 11.83
C ALA A 81 -12.57 -9.58 12.06
N MET A 82 -11.48 -10.04 12.71
CA MET A 82 -11.28 -11.45 13.06
C MET A 82 -12.32 -11.96 14.06
N ILE A 83 -12.65 -11.17 15.09
CA ILE A 83 -13.64 -11.54 16.11
C ILE A 83 -15.05 -11.57 15.54
N THR A 84 -15.40 -10.54 14.77
CA THR A 84 -16.76 -10.36 14.24
C THR A 84 -16.99 -11.12 12.95
N GLN A 85 -15.97 -11.77 12.39
CA GLN A 85 -15.98 -12.41 11.06
C GLN A 85 -16.47 -11.46 9.96
N ASP A 86 -16.13 -10.18 10.12
CA ASP A 86 -16.54 -9.12 9.22
C ASP A 86 -15.60 -9.03 8.01
N THR A 87 -15.90 -8.14 7.09
CA THR A 87 -15.06 -7.77 5.96
C THR A 87 -13.92 -6.85 6.39
N PHE A 88 -12.80 -6.93 5.67
CA PHE A 88 -11.73 -5.94 5.72
C PHE A 88 -11.57 -5.32 4.34
N THR A 89 -11.84 -4.02 4.20
CA THR A 89 -11.87 -3.33 2.91
C THR A 89 -10.68 -2.39 2.76
N VAL A 90 -9.91 -2.61 1.69
CA VAL A 90 -8.80 -1.76 1.26
C VAL A 90 -9.22 -1.01 0.00
N VAL A 91 -9.19 0.31 0.05
CA VAL A 91 -9.54 1.19 -1.07
C VAL A 91 -8.33 2.01 -1.48
N LEU A 92 -8.04 2.05 -2.78
CA LEU A 92 -7.08 2.97 -3.36
C LEU A 92 -7.79 4.07 -4.15
N ALA A 93 -7.45 5.32 -3.86
CA ALA A 93 -7.72 6.45 -4.73
C ALA A 93 -6.39 7.02 -5.24
N GLY A 94 -6.30 7.29 -6.54
CA GLY A 94 -5.04 7.69 -7.15
C GLY A 94 -5.17 8.14 -8.60
N HIS A 95 -4.04 8.43 -9.22
CA HIS A 95 -3.96 8.83 -10.63
C HIS A 95 -3.76 7.64 -11.58
N SER A 96 -3.47 7.91 -12.86
CA SER A 96 -3.28 6.90 -13.92
C SER A 96 -2.25 5.82 -13.59
N ALA A 97 -1.11 6.22 -13.02
CA ALA A 97 -0.10 5.26 -12.58
C ALA A 97 -0.61 4.34 -11.46
N ALA A 98 -1.31 4.84 -10.45
CA ALA A 98 -1.96 4.05 -9.40
C ALA A 98 -3.08 3.13 -9.93
N GLN A 99 -3.79 3.59 -10.97
CA GLN A 99 -4.79 2.79 -11.70
C GLN A 99 -4.17 1.55 -12.37
N GLY A 100 -2.88 1.60 -12.69
CA GLY A 100 -2.18 0.54 -13.41
C GLY A 100 -2.18 0.71 -14.92
N GLU A 101 -2.31 1.94 -15.41
CA GLU A 101 -2.25 2.23 -16.85
C GLU A 101 -0.99 1.65 -17.51
N GLY A 102 -1.17 1.05 -18.69
CA GLY A 102 -0.11 0.37 -19.44
C GLY A 102 0.15 -1.09 -19.03
N ASN A 103 -0.43 -1.55 -17.91
CA ASN A 103 -0.31 -2.92 -17.41
C ASN A 103 -1.59 -3.73 -17.60
N HIS A 104 -1.53 -5.05 -17.46
CA HIS A 104 -2.73 -5.90 -17.38
C HIS A 104 -3.46 -5.68 -16.05
N PHE A 105 -4.76 -5.96 -16.00
CA PHE A 105 -5.59 -5.78 -14.80
C PHE A 105 -4.97 -6.40 -13.53
N ARG A 106 -4.49 -7.65 -13.63
CA ARG A 106 -3.88 -8.40 -12.52
C ARG A 106 -2.50 -7.87 -12.11
N GLN A 107 -1.92 -6.96 -12.87
CA GLN A 107 -0.59 -6.39 -12.63
C GLN A 107 -0.62 -5.06 -11.89
N SER A 108 -1.79 -4.47 -11.62
CA SER A 108 -1.86 -3.31 -10.72
C SER A 108 -1.45 -3.71 -9.30
N TYR A 109 -0.83 -2.79 -8.55
CA TYR A 109 -0.31 -3.11 -7.21
C TYR A 109 -1.42 -3.50 -6.22
N MET A 110 -2.65 -3.01 -6.42
CA MET A 110 -3.81 -3.43 -5.64
C MET A 110 -4.20 -4.88 -5.91
N MET A 111 -4.12 -5.33 -7.16
CA MET A 111 -4.37 -6.74 -7.48
C MET A 111 -3.24 -7.65 -7.00
N GLN A 112 -1.99 -7.17 -7.04
CA GLN A 112 -0.84 -7.87 -6.48
C GLN A 112 -0.95 -8.03 -4.96
N PHE A 113 -1.34 -6.97 -4.26
CA PHE A 113 -1.68 -7.02 -2.83
C PHE A 113 -2.82 -8.01 -2.56
N HIS A 114 -3.93 -7.90 -3.29
CA HIS A 114 -5.11 -8.74 -3.08
C HIS A 114 -4.80 -10.23 -3.26
N GLN A 115 -3.99 -10.60 -4.26
CA GLN A 115 -3.63 -12.00 -4.52
C GLN A 115 -2.88 -12.66 -3.36
N ILE A 116 -2.02 -11.90 -2.66
CA ILE A 116 -1.28 -12.40 -1.50
C ILE A 116 -2.18 -12.44 -0.28
N MET A 117 -2.87 -11.34 -0.01
CA MET A 117 -3.53 -11.15 1.27
C MET A 117 -4.84 -11.93 1.37
N ARG A 118 -5.58 -12.08 0.26
CA ARG A 118 -6.87 -12.78 0.27
C ARG A 118 -6.82 -14.17 0.93
N PRO A 119 -5.94 -15.11 0.53
CA PRO A 119 -5.92 -16.43 1.17
C PRO A 119 -5.57 -16.38 2.66
N ILE A 120 -4.82 -15.38 3.12
CA ILE A 120 -4.45 -15.21 4.53
C ILE A 120 -5.66 -14.70 5.32
N PHE A 121 -6.34 -13.68 4.82
CA PHE A 121 -7.59 -13.17 5.39
C PHE A 121 -8.69 -14.24 5.42
N ASP A 122 -8.87 -15.00 4.33
CA ASP A 122 -9.84 -16.10 4.25
C ASP A 122 -9.56 -17.17 5.34
N ARG A 123 -8.29 -17.45 5.66
CA ARG A 123 -7.90 -18.38 6.75
C ARG A 123 -8.15 -17.84 8.15
N LEU A 124 -8.21 -16.52 8.30
CA LEU A 124 -8.56 -15.83 9.54
C LEU A 124 -10.08 -15.62 9.69
N GLY A 125 -10.88 -16.09 8.73
CA GLY A 125 -12.33 -15.89 8.74
C GLY A 125 -12.76 -14.47 8.38
N VAL A 126 -11.88 -13.69 7.74
CA VAL A 126 -12.13 -12.30 7.35
C VAL A 126 -12.22 -12.20 5.84
N LYS A 127 -13.27 -11.58 5.32
CA LYS A 127 -13.41 -11.38 3.87
C LYS A 127 -12.66 -10.13 3.41
N LEU A 128 -11.55 -10.30 2.70
CA LEU A 128 -10.81 -9.19 2.10
C LEU A 128 -11.55 -8.63 0.87
N ILE A 129 -11.83 -7.33 0.89
CA ILE A 129 -12.32 -6.56 -0.27
C ILE A 129 -11.23 -5.58 -0.68
N THR A 130 -10.88 -5.56 -1.97
CA THR A 130 -9.89 -4.62 -2.50
C THR A 130 -10.49 -3.85 -3.66
N ARG A 131 -10.42 -2.51 -3.61
CA ARG A 131 -10.98 -1.62 -4.62
C ARG A 131 -9.89 -0.68 -5.12
N ASN A 132 -9.70 -0.64 -6.44
CA ASN A 132 -8.89 0.39 -7.08
C ASN A 132 -9.84 1.40 -7.75
N LEU A 133 -10.00 2.55 -7.11
CA LEU A 133 -10.83 3.67 -7.55
C LEU A 133 -9.94 4.82 -8.08
N SER A 134 -8.77 4.49 -8.60
CA SER A 134 -7.89 5.46 -9.24
C SER A 134 -8.38 5.83 -10.63
N TYR A 135 -8.27 7.10 -10.99
CA TYR A 135 -8.71 7.64 -12.27
C TYR A 135 -7.57 8.38 -12.97
N GLY A 136 -7.25 7.97 -14.19
CA GLY A 136 -6.28 8.66 -15.03
C GLY A 136 -6.69 10.10 -15.37
N GLY A 137 -5.75 11.04 -15.22
CA GLY A 137 -5.93 12.45 -15.58
C GLY A 137 -6.80 13.27 -14.64
N LEU A 138 -7.26 12.70 -13.52
CA LEU A 138 -8.07 13.38 -12.51
C LEU A 138 -7.39 13.31 -11.14
N GLY A 139 -7.70 14.29 -10.28
CA GLY A 139 -7.34 14.24 -8.86
C GLY A 139 -8.27 13.35 -8.06
N THR A 140 -8.39 13.61 -6.75
CA THR A 140 -9.29 12.94 -5.82
C THR A 140 -10.38 13.85 -5.29
N ILE A 141 -10.41 15.14 -5.67
CA ILE A 141 -11.48 16.05 -5.24
C ILE A 141 -12.89 15.55 -5.58
N GLN A 142 -13.10 15.02 -6.78
CA GLN A 142 -14.42 14.53 -7.20
C GLN A 142 -14.85 13.26 -6.46
N THR A 143 -13.90 12.36 -6.15
CA THR A 143 -14.19 11.17 -5.35
C THR A 143 -14.37 11.53 -3.88
N GLY A 144 -13.63 12.54 -3.39
CA GLY A 144 -13.78 13.11 -2.05
C GLY A 144 -15.16 13.76 -1.84
N MET A 145 -15.65 14.54 -2.81
CA MET A 145 -16.99 15.15 -2.73
C MET A 145 -18.13 14.12 -2.74
N GLY A 146 -17.96 12.97 -3.40
CA GLY A 146 -18.90 11.86 -3.31
C GLY A 146 -18.73 11.00 -2.05
N GLY A 147 -17.62 11.17 -1.32
CA GLY A 147 -17.35 10.52 -0.04
C GLY A 147 -17.62 9.02 -0.04
N GLY A 148 -18.39 8.58 0.96
CA GLY A 148 -18.76 7.17 1.15
C GLY A 148 -19.60 6.56 0.03
N ASP A 149 -20.29 7.35 -0.79
CA ASP A 149 -21.09 6.82 -1.90
C ASP A 149 -20.21 6.35 -3.07
N ILE A 150 -19.04 6.96 -3.24
CA ILE A 150 -18.07 6.57 -4.28
C ILE A 150 -17.02 5.60 -3.70
N LEU A 151 -16.45 5.92 -2.54
CA LEU A 151 -15.38 5.12 -1.94
C LEU A 151 -15.91 3.86 -1.25
N GLY A 152 -17.17 3.89 -0.80
CA GLY A 152 -17.80 2.91 0.06
C GLY A 152 -17.85 3.35 1.52
N GLN A 153 -18.73 2.71 2.29
CA GLN A 153 -18.99 3.08 3.68
C GLN A 153 -18.14 2.30 4.70
N ASP A 154 -17.64 1.13 4.33
CA ASP A 154 -16.94 0.23 5.26
C ASP A 154 -15.45 0.12 4.88
N ILE A 155 -14.71 1.22 4.96
CA ILE A 155 -13.28 1.27 4.59
C ILE A 155 -12.42 1.12 5.84
N ASP A 156 -11.53 0.14 5.86
CA ASP A 156 -10.58 -0.09 6.96
C ASP A 156 -9.20 0.50 6.66
N LEU A 157 -8.79 0.43 5.39
CA LEU A 157 -7.54 1.01 4.90
C LEU A 157 -7.78 1.81 3.62
N LEU A 158 -7.48 3.10 3.66
CA LEU A 158 -7.53 4.00 2.53
C LEU A 158 -6.10 4.32 2.06
N LEU A 159 -5.80 3.98 0.82
CA LEU A 159 -4.58 4.35 0.14
C LEU A 159 -4.83 5.57 -0.73
N TRP A 160 -3.92 6.54 -0.69
CA TRP A 160 -3.94 7.71 -1.56
C TRP A 160 -2.64 7.84 -2.36
N ASP A 161 -2.75 7.82 -3.68
CA ASP A 161 -1.65 7.86 -4.63
C ASP A 161 -2.01 8.76 -5.83
N ALA A 162 -2.40 10.01 -5.53
CA ALA A 162 -2.73 11.03 -6.51
C ALA A 162 -1.71 12.18 -6.52
N GLY A 163 -0.49 11.92 -6.02
CA GLY A 163 0.57 12.90 -5.87
C GLY A 163 0.90 13.64 -7.18
N MET A 164 0.93 12.95 -8.33
CA MET A 164 1.22 13.59 -9.61
C MET A 164 0.13 14.56 -10.10
N THR A 165 -1.12 14.32 -9.75
CA THR A 165 -2.27 15.12 -10.21
C THR A 165 -2.66 16.22 -9.23
N GLU A 166 -2.32 16.08 -7.95
CA GLU A 166 -2.73 17.01 -6.88
C GLU A 166 -1.58 17.64 -6.10
N ASN A 167 -0.32 17.53 -6.59
CA ASN A 167 0.91 17.95 -5.90
C ASN A 167 0.94 19.42 -5.41
N CYS A 168 0.03 20.28 -5.88
CA CYS A 168 -0.01 21.70 -5.59
C CYS A 168 -1.18 22.15 -4.70
N CYS A 169 -2.10 21.25 -4.31
CA CYS A 169 -3.32 21.65 -3.60
C CYS A 169 -3.56 20.80 -2.34
N PRO A 170 -2.81 21.02 -1.23
CA PRO A 170 -3.02 20.32 0.03
C PRO A 170 -4.46 20.39 0.55
N SER A 171 -5.20 21.46 0.23
CA SER A 171 -6.61 21.62 0.57
C SER A 171 -7.53 20.59 -0.10
N HIS A 172 -7.22 20.14 -1.33
CA HIS A 172 -8.00 19.09 -1.99
C HIS A 172 -7.77 17.74 -1.32
N ILE A 173 -6.53 17.48 -0.92
CA ILE A 173 -6.13 16.26 -0.22
C ILE A 173 -6.74 16.25 1.20
N ASP A 174 -6.71 17.39 1.90
CA ASP A 174 -7.36 17.57 3.20
C ASP A 174 -8.86 17.30 3.11
N LEU A 175 -9.54 17.89 2.12
CA LEU A 175 -10.96 17.62 1.88
C LEU A 175 -11.19 16.12 1.66
N PHE A 176 -10.40 15.48 0.79
CA PHE A 176 -10.52 14.05 0.51
C PHE A 176 -10.37 13.20 1.78
N PHE A 177 -9.33 13.43 2.58
CA PHE A 177 -9.11 12.69 3.83
C PHE A 177 -10.22 12.93 4.85
N ARG A 178 -10.64 14.19 5.07
CA ARG A 178 -11.74 14.48 6.01
C ARG A 178 -13.04 13.83 5.56
N GLN A 179 -13.35 13.81 4.27
CA GLN A 179 -14.53 13.12 3.74
C GLN A 179 -14.45 11.61 3.98
N ALA A 180 -13.27 11.00 3.89
CA ALA A 180 -13.09 9.59 4.23
C ALA A 180 -13.21 9.30 5.74
N LEU A 181 -12.74 10.20 6.61
CA LEU A 181 -12.85 10.04 8.07
C LEU A 181 -14.29 10.27 8.57
N LEU A 182 -15.00 11.23 7.97
CA LEU A 182 -16.39 11.55 8.32
C LEU A 182 -17.39 10.62 7.64
N GLY A 183 -17.04 10.11 6.47
CA GLY A 183 -17.90 9.25 5.66
C GLY A 183 -18.01 7.83 6.21
N GLY A 184 -19.08 7.16 5.81
CA GLY A 184 -19.27 5.72 6.02
C GLY A 184 -19.53 5.30 7.47
N ASN A 185 -19.51 3.98 7.69
CA ASN A 185 -19.70 3.35 8.98
C ASN A 185 -18.37 3.20 9.73
N ARG A 186 -17.23 3.14 9.03
CA ARG A 186 -15.89 2.95 9.61
C ARG A 186 -14.99 4.16 9.37
N VAL A 187 -13.97 4.32 10.23
CA VAL A 187 -12.91 5.32 10.05
C VAL A 187 -11.64 4.60 9.56
N PRO A 188 -11.16 4.88 8.33
CA PRO A 188 -10.03 4.16 7.77
C PRO A 188 -8.70 4.59 8.38
N VAL A 189 -7.72 3.69 8.35
CA VAL A 189 -6.30 4.08 8.39
C VAL A 189 -5.94 4.69 7.04
N ILE A 190 -5.24 5.83 7.03
CA ILE A 190 -4.87 6.54 5.79
C ILE A 190 -3.39 6.31 5.51
N TRP A 191 -3.06 5.62 4.41
CA TRP A 191 -1.71 5.57 3.89
C TRP A 191 -1.60 6.38 2.59
N ALA A 192 -0.81 7.44 2.59
CA ALA A 192 -0.79 8.37 1.47
C ALA A 192 0.63 8.73 1.05
N SER A 193 0.88 8.75 -0.26
CA SER A 193 2.07 9.36 -0.87
C SER A 193 1.92 10.89 -0.95
N GLY A 194 1.45 11.50 0.15
CA GLY A 194 1.01 12.90 0.24
C GLY A 194 1.96 13.79 1.03
N PRO A 195 1.62 15.08 1.23
CA PRO A 195 2.42 15.99 2.04
C PRO A 195 2.50 15.50 3.49
N PHE A 196 3.71 15.25 3.99
CA PHE A 196 3.95 14.82 5.37
C PHE A 196 3.24 15.70 6.41
N GLU A 197 3.31 17.03 6.25
CA GLU A 197 2.66 17.99 7.15
C GLU A 197 1.15 17.80 7.25
N LEU A 198 0.51 17.39 6.15
CA LEU A 198 -0.92 17.13 6.16
C LEU A 198 -1.23 15.85 6.96
N LEU A 199 -0.48 14.77 6.75
CA LEU A 199 -0.64 13.54 7.51
C LEU A 199 -0.34 13.75 9.00
N ARG A 200 0.69 14.54 9.33
CA ARG A 200 0.99 14.93 10.70
C ARG A 200 -0.17 15.71 11.32
N MET A 201 -0.69 16.72 10.63
CA MET A 201 -1.84 17.49 11.10
C MET A 201 -3.06 16.59 11.36
N MET A 202 -3.37 15.66 10.44
CA MET A 202 -4.46 14.69 10.61
C MET A 202 -4.24 13.82 11.86
N HIS A 203 -2.99 13.39 12.08
CA HIS A 203 -2.62 12.56 13.22
C HIS A 203 -2.75 13.27 14.57
N GLU A 204 -2.21 14.49 14.66
CA GLU A 204 -2.11 15.25 15.91
C GLU A 204 -3.42 15.96 16.27
N THR A 205 -4.15 16.43 15.26
CA THR A 205 -5.38 17.22 15.48
C THR A 205 -6.62 16.33 15.59
N PHE A 206 -6.72 15.29 14.75
CA PHE A 206 -7.94 14.48 14.64
C PHE A 206 -7.81 13.09 15.24
N ASP A 207 -6.65 12.74 15.78
CA ASP A 207 -6.30 11.37 16.11
C ASP A 207 -6.46 10.42 14.91
N ALA A 208 -6.34 10.88 13.67
CA ALA A 208 -6.43 9.99 12.51
C ALA A 208 -5.23 9.03 12.50
N ASP A 209 -5.46 7.79 12.08
CA ASP A 209 -4.38 6.82 11.88
C ASP A 209 -3.77 7.04 10.50
N VAL A 210 -2.48 7.36 10.45
CA VAL A 210 -1.80 7.76 9.23
C VAL A 210 -0.51 7.00 8.98
N GLY A 211 -0.07 7.03 7.73
CA GLY A 211 1.25 6.60 7.32
C GLY A 211 1.49 6.89 5.84
N GLU A 212 2.63 6.43 5.34
CA GLU A 212 3.01 6.51 3.95
C GLU A 212 3.75 5.22 3.59
N PHE A 213 3.36 4.60 2.50
CA PHE A 213 4.09 3.46 1.97
C PHE A 213 5.31 3.95 1.18
N GLY A 214 6.43 3.26 1.35
CA GLY A 214 7.63 3.45 0.55
C GLY A 214 7.56 2.67 -0.76
N THR A 215 8.71 2.57 -1.42
CA THR A 215 8.87 1.93 -2.73
C THR A 215 9.42 0.51 -2.65
N GLY A 216 10.03 0.13 -1.52
CA GLY A 216 10.69 -1.17 -1.34
C GLY A 216 11.92 -1.37 -2.22
N MET A 217 12.50 -0.30 -2.79
CA MET A 217 13.66 -0.36 -3.69
C MET A 217 14.99 -0.62 -2.97
N TYR A 218 15.01 -0.60 -1.63
CA TYR A 218 16.20 -0.85 -0.83
C TYR A 218 16.70 -2.28 -1.05
N GLY A 219 18.00 -2.43 -1.28
CA GLY A 219 18.60 -3.74 -1.52
C GLY A 219 18.37 -4.32 -2.92
N ILE A 220 17.56 -3.68 -3.79
CA ILE A 220 17.45 -4.09 -5.19
C ILE A 220 18.78 -3.82 -5.92
N THR A 221 19.41 -4.89 -6.42
CA THR A 221 20.65 -4.81 -7.20
C THR A 221 20.43 -4.01 -8.49
N PRO A 222 21.18 -2.92 -8.73
CA PRO A 222 21.12 -2.20 -10.00
C PRO A 222 21.57 -3.08 -11.17
N VAL A 223 20.79 -3.08 -12.24
CA VAL A 223 21.13 -3.78 -13.49
C VAL A 223 22.21 -3.01 -14.24
N THR A 224 23.27 -3.72 -14.65
CA THR A 224 24.35 -3.20 -15.52
C THR A 224 24.28 -3.73 -16.96
N SER A 225 23.81 -4.96 -17.16
CA SER A 225 23.60 -5.58 -18.47
C SER A 225 22.39 -6.53 -18.49
N ASP A 226 21.93 -6.88 -19.70
CA ASP A 226 20.83 -7.83 -19.88
C ASP A 226 21.22 -9.26 -19.44
N GLU A 227 22.47 -9.65 -19.70
CA GLU A 227 23.03 -10.92 -19.27
C GLU A 227 23.02 -11.03 -17.75
N GLN A 228 23.50 -10.01 -17.04
CA GLN A 228 23.48 -9.95 -15.57
C GLN A 228 22.05 -10.04 -15.03
N ALA A 229 21.12 -9.26 -15.61
CA ALA A 229 19.72 -9.30 -15.19
C ALA A 229 19.15 -10.71 -15.28
N LYS A 230 19.49 -11.47 -16.33
CA LYS A 230 18.96 -12.81 -16.58
C LYS A 230 19.65 -13.89 -15.75
N SER A 231 20.94 -13.77 -15.45
CA SER A 231 21.72 -14.78 -14.72
C SER A 231 21.70 -14.62 -13.20
N GLU A 232 21.74 -13.39 -12.70
CA GLU A 232 22.03 -13.10 -11.27
C GLU A 232 20.85 -12.50 -10.53
N ILE A 233 20.02 -11.71 -11.21
CA ILE A 233 18.95 -10.94 -10.55
C ILE A 233 17.64 -11.77 -10.53
N PRO A 234 16.99 -11.89 -9.35
CA PRO A 234 15.68 -12.54 -9.23
C PRO A 234 14.68 -11.96 -10.22
N TYR A 235 13.84 -12.83 -10.80
CA TYR A 235 12.94 -12.46 -11.89
C TYR A 235 12.03 -11.25 -11.58
N SER A 236 11.57 -11.11 -10.34
CA SER A 236 10.76 -10.00 -9.83
C SER A 236 11.51 -8.67 -9.74
N ALA A 237 12.83 -8.71 -9.55
CA ALA A 237 13.70 -7.54 -9.34
C ALA A 237 14.34 -7.01 -10.62
N ARG A 238 14.30 -7.79 -11.71
CA ARG A 238 14.93 -7.43 -12.99
C ARG A 238 14.42 -6.09 -13.50
N TYR A 239 15.36 -5.23 -13.89
CA TYR A 239 15.10 -3.92 -14.51
C TYR A 239 14.30 -2.92 -13.65
N LEU A 240 14.12 -3.18 -12.35
CA LEU A 240 13.52 -2.20 -11.42
C LEU A 240 14.45 -1.03 -11.16
N LYS A 241 15.76 -1.29 -11.09
CA LYS A 241 16.82 -0.31 -10.84
C LYS A 241 17.91 -0.51 -11.89
N CYS A 242 18.29 0.54 -12.61
CA CYS A 242 19.45 0.49 -13.51
C CYS A 242 20.62 1.23 -12.87
N ALA A 243 21.82 0.70 -13.10
CA ALA A 243 23.04 1.42 -12.79
C ALA A 243 23.15 2.67 -13.72
N PRO A 244 23.76 3.78 -13.25
CA PRO A 244 23.91 4.99 -14.06
C PRO A 244 24.59 4.78 -15.42
N GLU A 245 25.50 3.81 -15.50
CA GLU A 245 26.27 3.42 -16.67
C GLU A 245 25.53 2.47 -17.63
N ALA A 246 24.39 1.91 -17.22
CA ALA A 246 23.62 0.99 -18.06
C ALA A 246 22.97 1.75 -19.24
N PRO A 247 22.82 1.12 -20.42
CA PRO A 247 22.10 1.72 -21.54
C PRO A 247 20.70 2.19 -21.13
N ALA A 248 20.31 3.40 -21.53
CA ALA A 248 19.04 4.00 -21.10
C ALA A 248 17.81 3.16 -21.47
N GLU A 249 17.89 2.37 -22.55
CA GLU A 249 16.81 1.49 -22.97
C GLU A 249 16.63 0.26 -22.06
N LEU A 250 17.68 -0.17 -21.35
CA LEU A 250 17.69 -1.45 -20.62
C LEU A 250 16.56 -1.56 -19.60
N CYS A 251 16.34 -0.51 -18.79
CA CYS A 251 15.23 -0.46 -17.82
C CYS A 251 13.87 -0.03 -18.42
N THR A 252 13.78 0.14 -19.73
CA THR A 252 12.54 0.54 -20.41
C THR A 252 11.99 -0.54 -21.33
N GLN A 253 12.85 -1.43 -21.85
CA GLN A 253 12.48 -2.41 -22.87
C GLN A 253 11.49 -3.47 -22.36
N ASP A 254 11.67 -3.98 -21.13
CA ASP A 254 10.80 -5.00 -20.50
C ASP A 254 9.97 -4.42 -19.34
N ARG A 255 9.64 -3.13 -19.41
CA ARG A 255 8.86 -2.46 -18.36
C ARG A 255 7.41 -2.95 -18.32
N PHE A 256 6.80 -3.12 -19.49
CA PHE A 256 5.41 -3.53 -19.64
C PHE A 256 5.36 -4.87 -20.37
N ALA A 257 4.60 -5.82 -19.82
CA ALA A 257 4.33 -7.09 -20.49
C ALA A 257 3.07 -7.05 -21.37
N ALA A 258 2.29 -5.97 -21.29
CA ALA A 258 1.01 -5.88 -21.98
C ALA A 258 1.17 -5.54 -23.46
N MET A 259 0.46 -6.29 -24.31
CA MET A 259 0.32 -6.06 -25.74
C MET A 259 -1.15 -6.15 -26.15
N CYS A 260 -1.55 -5.48 -27.22
CA CYS A 260 -2.94 -5.49 -27.67
C CYS A 260 -3.31 -6.76 -28.45
N TRP A 261 -2.32 -7.39 -29.08
CA TRP A 261 -2.51 -8.59 -29.88
C TRP A 261 -1.30 -9.51 -29.75
N ILE A 262 -1.56 -10.81 -29.69
CA ILE A 262 -0.54 -11.86 -29.76
C ILE A 262 -0.83 -12.60 -31.06
N ASP A 263 0.15 -12.67 -31.95
CA ASP A 263 0.01 -13.44 -33.18
C ASP A 263 -0.21 -14.91 -32.86
N ARG A 264 -1.15 -15.52 -33.57
CA ARG A 264 -1.57 -16.91 -33.39
C ARG A 264 -1.21 -17.72 -34.63
N ASP A 265 -0.75 -18.94 -34.40
CA ASP A 265 -0.41 -19.94 -35.41
C ASP A 265 -1.64 -20.55 -36.12
N ASP A 266 -2.81 -20.48 -35.47
CA ASP A 266 -4.10 -20.90 -36.05
C ASP A 266 -4.65 -19.98 -37.15
N GLY A 267 -3.94 -18.92 -37.51
CA GLY A 267 -4.32 -17.98 -38.56
C GLY A 267 -5.47 -17.04 -38.19
N ILE A 268 -5.95 -17.05 -36.94
CA ILE A 268 -6.94 -16.10 -36.47
C ILE A 268 -6.30 -14.71 -36.41
N LYS A 269 -6.91 -13.75 -37.13
CA LYS A 269 -6.49 -12.34 -37.17
C LYS A 269 -7.55 -11.45 -36.52
N PRO A 270 -7.17 -10.30 -35.96
CA PRO A 270 -8.14 -9.38 -35.38
C PRO A 270 -8.99 -8.77 -36.50
N GLN A 271 -10.29 -8.59 -36.25
CA GLN A 271 -11.22 -8.00 -37.21
C GLN A 271 -10.92 -6.52 -37.51
N ALA A 272 -10.23 -5.84 -36.58
CA ALA A 272 -9.82 -4.46 -36.71
C ALA A 272 -8.31 -4.33 -36.43
N ASN A 273 -7.69 -3.32 -37.04
CA ASN A 273 -6.29 -2.99 -36.78
C ASN A 273 -6.08 -2.76 -35.29
N GLN A 274 -5.18 -3.55 -34.71
CA GLN A 274 -4.76 -3.40 -33.32
C GLN A 274 -3.61 -2.41 -33.24
N ARG A 275 -3.47 -1.75 -32.10
CA ARG A 275 -2.26 -0.98 -31.78
C ARG A 275 -1.14 -1.96 -31.43
N ASP A 276 0.11 -1.58 -31.62
CA ASP A 276 1.23 -2.42 -31.17
C ASP A 276 1.24 -2.56 -29.64
N ARG A 277 0.80 -1.51 -28.94
CA ARG A 277 0.82 -1.42 -27.48
C ARG A 277 -0.46 -0.79 -26.92
N PRO A 278 -0.92 -1.22 -25.74
CA PRO A 278 -1.97 -0.54 -25.00
C PRO A 278 -1.64 0.94 -24.76
N LYS A 279 -2.69 1.76 -24.64
CA LYS A 279 -2.54 3.14 -24.14
C LYS A 279 -1.98 3.12 -22.71
N GLY A 280 -1.31 4.21 -22.33
CA GLY A 280 -0.78 4.35 -20.97
C GLY A 280 0.61 3.73 -20.76
N GLN A 281 1.24 3.12 -21.76
CA GLN A 281 2.65 2.70 -21.69
C GLN A 281 3.60 3.88 -21.91
N VAL A 282 3.62 4.81 -20.95
CA VAL A 282 4.42 6.05 -21.00
C VAL A 282 5.56 6.00 -19.98
N LYS A 283 6.58 6.87 -20.15
CA LYS A 283 7.81 6.82 -19.36
C LYS A 283 7.61 7.03 -17.85
N TRP A 284 6.56 7.72 -17.44
CA TRP A 284 6.28 7.99 -16.02
C TRP A 284 5.31 6.99 -15.38
N HIS A 285 4.74 6.03 -16.15
CA HIS A 285 3.95 4.97 -15.55
C HIS A 285 4.85 3.81 -15.11
N PRO A 286 4.61 3.26 -13.90
CA PRO A 286 5.34 2.10 -13.42
C PRO A 286 5.02 0.86 -14.25
N GLY A 287 6.04 0.04 -14.45
CA GLY A 287 5.88 -1.28 -15.06
C GLY A 287 5.26 -2.30 -14.10
N TRP A 288 4.98 -3.49 -14.61
CA TRP A 288 4.29 -4.54 -13.85
C TRP A 288 5.13 -5.03 -12.65
N ARG A 289 6.47 -5.07 -12.76
CA ARG A 289 7.35 -5.41 -11.63
C ARG A 289 7.35 -4.33 -10.55
N ALA A 290 7.31 -3.05 -10.94
CA ALA A 290 7.23 -1.97 -9.98
C ALA A 290 5.90 -2.01 -9.22
N HIS A 291 4.80 -2.31 -9.91
CA HIS A 291 3.52 -2.59 -9.24
C HIS A 291 3.56 -3.84 -8.36
N GLN A 292 4.24 -4.91 -8.78
CA GLN A 292 4.42 -6.11 -7.96
C GLN A 292 5.15 -5.79 -6.66
N LEU A 293 6.27 -5.07 -6.73
CA LEU A 293 7.04 -4.62 -5.57
C LEU A 293 6.21 -3.72 -4.66
N GLN A 294 5.50 -2.72 -5.20
CA GLN A 294 4.61 -1.86 -4.43
C GLN A 294 3.50 -2.66 -3.73
N GLY A 295 2.94 -3.66 -4.40
CA GLY A 295 1.95 -4.56 -3.81
C GLY A 295 2.53 -5.39 -2.67
N ARG A 296 3.82 -5.79 -2.75
CA ARG A 296 4.52 -6.48 -1.66
C ARG A 296 4.79 -5.57 -0.47
N VAL A 297 5.17 -4.31 -0.70
CA VAL A 297 5.38 -3.32 0.37
C VAL A 297 4.12 -3.17 1.23
N ILE A 298 2.96 -2.99 0.58
CA ILE A 298 1.67 -2.87 1.27
C ILE A 298 1.29 -4.19 1.95
N ALA A 299 1.51 -5.33 1.29
CA ALA A 299 1.21 -6.64 1.86
C ALA A 299 2.06 -6.94 3.10
N PHE A 300 3.36 -6.63 3.05
CA PHE A 300 4.29 -6.86 4.15
C PHE A 300 3.89 -6.07 5.41
N ALA A 301 3.50 -4.81 5.24
CA ALA A 301 2.97 -3.98 6.33
C ALA A 301 1.73 -4.61 6.99
N MET A 302 0.83 -5.16 6.17
CA MET A 302 -0.38 -5.82 6.64
C MET A 302 -0.06 -7.15 7.34
N LEU A 303 0.91 -7.91 6.83
CA LEU A 303 1.38 -9.15 7.45
C LEU A 303 1.97 -8.90 8.83
N GLU A 304 2.80 -7.86 9.00
CA GLU A 304 3.30 -7.44 10.32
C GLU A 304 2.14 -7.10 11.28
N ALA A 305 1.13 -6.36 10.80
CA ALA A 305 -0.02 -6.01 11.62
C ALA A 305 -0.87 -7.22 12.01
N ILE A 306 -1.03 -8.20 11.10
CA ILE A 306 -1.74 -9.46 11.37
C ILE A 306 -0.97 -10.31 12.38
N GLU A 307 0.35 -10.40 12.30
CA GLU A 307 1.17 -11.11 13.28
C GLU A 307 0.97 -10.53 14.69
N VAL A 308 1.05 -9.21 14.81
CA VAL A 308 0.81 -8.51 16.09
C VAL A 308 -0.65 -8.70 16.56
N ALA A 309 -1.63 -8.68 15.65
CA ALA A 309 -3.02 -8.94 15.98
C ALA A 309 -3.23 -10.37 16.52
N CYS A 310 -2.63 -11.37 15.89
CA CYS A 310 -2.70 -12.77 16.33
C CYS A 310 -2.06 -12.93 17.71
N ASN A 311 -0.87 -12.38 17.92
CA ASN A 311 -0.18 -12.44 19.20
C ASN A 311 -0.97 -11.75 20.31
N ARG A 312 -1.49 -10.53 20.05
CA ARG A 312 -2.31 -9.79 21.02
C ARG A 312 -3.59 -10.53 21.39
N TRP A 313 -4.23 -11.18 20.43
CA TRP A 313 -5.41 -12.02 20.69
C TRP A 313 -5.05 -13.26 21.53
N MET A 314 -3.96 -13.96 21.20
CA MET A 314 -3.50 -15.13 21.95
C MET A 314 -3.17 -14.77 23.40
N ASP A 315 -2.31 -13.76 23.59
CA ASP A 315 -1.88 -13.31 24.92
C ASP A 315 -3.06 -12.79 25.75
N GLY A 316 -3.93 -11.98 25.15
CA GLY A 316 -5.06 -11.37 25.84
C GLY A 316 -6.17 -12.35 26.23
N THR A 317 -6.28 -13.50 25.56
CA THR A 317 -7.26 -14.54 25.90
C THR A 317 -6.74 -15.57 26.89
N MET A 318 -5.42 -15.63 27.14
CA MET A 318 -4.84 -16.49 28.17
C MET A 318 -5.30 -16.12 29.59
N THR A 319 -5.63 -14.85 29.83
CA THR A 319 -6.12 -14.36 31.13
C THR A 319 -7.63 -14.53 31.34
N GLY A 320 -8.35 -15.03 30.33
CA GLY A 320 -9.80 -15.21 30.34
C GLY A 320 -10.45 -14.68 29.04
N GLN A 321 -11.57 -15.28 28.65
CA GLN A 321 -12.41 -14.76 27.56
C GLN A 321 -13.60 -13.97 28.13
N PRO A 322 -14.09 -12.93 27.42
CA PRO A 322 -13.60 -12.40 26.14
C PRO A 322 -12.36 -11.49 26.28
N LEU A 323 -11.68 -11.22 25.16
CA LEU A 323 -10.64 -10.18 25.08
C LEU A 323 -11.25 -8.83 25.47
N ASP A 324 -10.55 -8.04 26.29
CA ASP A 324 -11.01 -6.72 26.73
C ASP A 324 -11.35 -5.81 25.53
N ASP A 325 -12.49 -5.13 25.61
CA ASP A 325 -13.04 -4.29 24.54
C ASP A 325 -12.05 -3.21 24.07
N SER A 326 -11.16 -2.74 24.94
CA SER A 326 -10.13 -1.77 24.58
C SER A 326 -9.13 -2.29 23.54
N TYR A 327 -9.04 -3.60 23.31
CA TYR A 327 -8.13 -4.16 22.29
C TYR A 327 -8.75 -4.28 20.91
N TRP A 328 -10.09 -4.34 20.78
CA TRP A 328 -10.75 -4.73 19.53
C TRP A 328 -12.01 -3.94 19.19
N HIS A 329 -12.70 -3.35 20.17
CA HIS A 329 -13.90 -2.58 19.90
C HIS A 329 -13.53 -1.23 19.27
N VAL A 330 -14.20 -0.87 18.17
CA VAL A 330 -13.82 0.28 17.33
C VAL A 330 -14.78 1.47 17.43
N THR A 331 -15.97 1.31 17.99
CA THR A 331 -17.02 2.35 17.96
C THR A 331 -16.57 3.66 18.63
N ASP A 332 -16.17 3.61 19.91
CA ASP A 332 -15.73 4.81 20.64
C ASP A 332 -14.48 5.42 20.02
N TYR A 333 -13.62 4.56 19.48
CA TYR A 333 -12.41 4.96 18.79
C TYR A 333 -12.71 5.74 17.50
N TYR A 334 -13.65 5.26 16.69
CA TYR A 334 -14.11 5.93 15.48
C TYR A 334 -14.84 7.23 15.79
N GLU A 335 -15.72 7.25 16.79
CA GLU A 335 -16.44 8.46 17.17
C GLU A 335 -15.51 9.53 17.75
N ASN A 336 -14.46 9.17 18.49
CA ASN A 336 -13.45 10.13 18.92
C ASN A 336 -12.80 10.84 17.71
N ILE A 337 -12.36 10.08 16.70
CA ILE A 337 -11.74 10.66 15.49
C ILE A 337 -12.74 11.58 14.78
N ARG A 338 -13.97 11.11 14.54
CA ARG A 338 -15.00 11.89 13.85
C ARG A 338 -15.35 13.17 14.58
N ASN A 339 -15.50 13.12 15.91
CA ASN A 339 -15.83 14.29 16.71
C ASN A 339 -14.72 15.33 16.62
N LYS A 340 -13.45 14.93 16.71
CA LYS A 340 -12.32 15.84 16.51
C LYS A 340 -12.32 16.47 15.11
N VAL A 341 -12.59 15.69 14.05
CA VAL A 341 -12.70 16.25 12.68
C VAL A 341 -13.85 17.27 12.59
N ARG A 342 -15.02 16.99 13.19
CA ARG A 342 -16.19 17.88 13.20
C ARG A 342 -15.95 19.17 14.00
N GLU A 343 -15.34 19.07 15.18
CA GLU A 343 -15.03 20.20 16.05
C GLU A 343 -14.05 21.18 15.40
N HIS A 344 -13.10 20.66 14.62
CA HIS A 344 -12.15 21.44 13.83
C HIS A 344 -12.68 21.74 12.42
N GLY A 345 -13.99 21.60 12.21
CA GLY A 345 -14.66 21.69 10.92
C GLY A 345 -15.75 22.77 10.88
N MET A 346 -15.35 24.04 10.69
CA MET A 346 -16.03 25.03 9.84
C MET A 346 -15.05 26.16 9.48
N THR A 347 -14.20 25.94 8.47
CA THR A 347 -13.66 27.00 7.59
C THR A 347 -13.35 26.47 6.19
N ALA A 348 -14.32 25.79 5.57
CA ALA A 348 -14.50 25.97 4.13
C ALA A 348 -15.30 27.27 3.94
N GLY A 349 -14.65 28.43 4.12
CA GLY A 349 -15.26 29.77 3.95
C GLY A 349 -15.21 30.72 5.15
N LYS A 350 -14.01 31.06 5.65
CA LYS A 350 -13.74 32.40 6.18
C LYS A 350 -12.48 32.94 5.53
#